data_AF-A0A1Q8BMQ3-F1
#
_entry.id   AF-A0A1Q8BMQ3-F1
#
_cell.length_a   1.000
_cell.length_b   1.000
_cell.length_c   1.000
_cell.angle_alpha   90.00
_cell.angle_beta   90.00
_cell.angle_gamma   90.00
#
_symmetry.space_group_name_H-M   'P 1'
#
loop_
_entity.id
_entity.type
_entity.pdbx_description
1 polymer ?
#
loop_
_entity_poly.entity_id
_entity_poly.type
_entity_poly.pdbx_seq_one_letter_code
_entity_poly.pdbx_strand_id
1 'polypeptide(L)'
;MLRVARCTVVAASITLVLAGCQDAAAPSHGSPALGATPTMSIQANPPFVLHQVPPASTDNNIDKWLSDHFVWLYPGAERGEKLFVHLPGGANPIQVPASFQFLAREAARLGYHVIVLTYPNQDRGIELLCGGNPACEENVRLDIIDGGDRSFPVVDVSRANSIDNRLTKLLERLTLDHPEEGWSQFLNDGEPNWSQIVLSGFSFGGSEAAMLAKLHRVNRVTLFAAPRDADATAGGQPPPWVALGETPSERYYGLVHQQDPLSALTLTSWREKLDMQQFGEAVFEDASMSAPPYGNTHMLVTNRRTRVGTDLNPYLNAHGSVATDQFTPLDAPTLDYPDGKPQLRDAWRYILGPDQEPPALTVPADFTVNATSPSGALVSYVVSASDNVAVASLTCSPMSGSGFAIGTTGVTCIATDPSGNQASATFRVTVLDQEPPALTMPADFAVNATSPSGAVVSYVVSASDNVAVASLTCSPTSGSGFAIGTTGVTCMATDPSGNQARATFRVTVLDAPAQLANLDETVGGLGLPRGIATSLKAKLNAALAAANVGDVATACTKLQDLINETRAQAGKMIPMTDAALLVTEAERIRAVLGC
;
A
#
# COMPACT_ATOMS: atom_id res chain seq x y z
N MET A 1 49.99 49.78 19.55
CA MET A 1 48.56 49.69 19.17
C MET A 1 48.39 48.51 18.23
N LEU A 2 47.93 47.36 18.74
CA LEU A 2 47.56 46.19 17.93
C LEU A 2 46.29 46.52 17.14
N ARG A 3 46.34 46.50 15.80
CA ARG A 3 45.13 46.41 14.98
C ARG A 3 44.80 44.94 14.80
N VAL A 4 43.78 44.47 15.50
CA VAL A 4 43.18 43.15 15.28
C VAL A 4 42.28 43.27 14.06
N ALA A 5 42.66 42.63 12.95
CA ALA A 5 41.73 42.37 11.85
C ALA A 5 40.85 41.18 12.25
N ARG A 6 39.56 41.42 12.46
CA ARG A 6 38.56 40.35 12.54
C ARG A 6 38.22 39.94 11.10
N CYS A 7 38.74 38.80 10.65
CA CYS A 7 38.20 38.10 9.48
C CYS A 7 37.14 37.13 9.99
N THR A 8 35.87 37.41 9.68
CA THR A 8 34.76 36.49 9.90
C THR A 8 34.71 35.54 8.71
N VAL A 9 34.88 34.24 8.93
CA VAL A 9 34.60 33.22 7.91
C VAL A 9 33.08 33.09 7.82
N VAL A 10 32.52 33.43 6.67
CA VAL A 10 31.09 33.24 6.35
C VAL A 10 30.99 32.00 5.47
N ALA A 11 30.05 31.11 5.81
CA ALA A 11 29.91 29.77 5.29
C ALA A 11 29.97 29.70 3.75
N ALA A 12 30.96 29.00 3.22
CA ALA A 12 30.90 28.38 1.90
C ALA A 12 30.23 27.01 2.06
N SER A 13 29.30 26.65 1.17
CA SER A 13 28.80 25.27 1.10
C SER A 13 29.98 24.34 0.80
N ILE A 14 30.33 23.50 1.78
CA ILE A 14 31.41 22.52 1.65
C ILE A 14 30.79 21.26 1.04
N THR A 15 31.05 20.99 -0.23
CA THR A 15 30.83 19.66 -0.82
C THR A 15 32.06 18.81 -0.51
N LEU A 16 31.95 17.88 0.44
CA LEU A 16 32.99 16.87 0.69
C LEU A 16 32.85 15.77 -0.37
N VAL A 17 33.79 15.71 -1.31
CA VAL A 17 34.00 14.50 -2.12
C VAL A 17 35.06 13.65 -1.41
N LEU A 18 34.62 12.58 -0.73
CA LEU A 18 35.52 11.57 -0.20
C LEU A 18 36.03 10.69 -1.36
N ALA A 19 37.20 11.03 -1.90
CA ALA A 19 37.92 10.16 -2.82
C ALA A 19 38.83 9.21 -2.04
N GLY A 20 38.46 7.94 -1.98
CA GLY A 20 39.36 6.82 -1.69
C GLY A 20 39.48 6.42 -0.22
N CYS A 21 38.56 5.60 0.29
CA CYS A 21 38.88 4.69 1.38
C CYS A 21 39.48 3.41 0.78
N GLN A 22 40.80 3.26 0.85
CA GLN A 22 41.45 1.96 0.72
C GLN A 22 41.84 1.48 2.11
N ASP A 23 41.48 0.23 2.43
CA ASP A 23 41.89 -0.47 3.64
C ASP A 23 43.43 -0.57 3.69
N ALA A 24 44.06 0.22 4.55
CA ALA A 24 45.49 0.14 4.81
C ALA A 24 45.73 -0.59 6.13
N ALA A 25 46.18 -1.84 6.02
CA ALA A 25 46.78 -2.59 7.13
C ALA A 25 48.00 -1.83 7.69
N ALA A 26 48.14 -1.85 9.01
CA ALA A 26 49.15 -1.09 9.74
C ALA A 26 50.60 -1.43 9.34
N PRO A 27 51.48 -0.43 9.17
CA PRO A 27 52.91 -0.63 9.24
C PRO A 27 53.55 0.00 10.49
N SER A 28 54.60 -0.68 10.92
CA SER A 28 55.50 -0.38 12.03
C SER A 28 56.37 0.87 11.83
N HIS A 29 56.58 1.58 12.94
CA HIS A 29 57.72 2.46 13.27
C HIS A 29 58.47 3.17 12.13
N GLY A 30 58.08 4.42 11.87
CA GLY A 30 58.92 5.43 11.24
C GLY A 30 58.18 6.77 11.23
N SER A 31 58.70 7.77 11.94
CA SER A 31 58.13 9.13 11.93
C SER A 31 58.24 9.76 10.54
N PRO A 32 57.15 10.12 9.85
CA PRO A 32 57.21 10.95 8.67
C PRO A 32 57.07 12.42 9.06
N ALA A 33 57.93 13.25 8.46
CA ALA A 33 57.86 14.70 8.55
C ALA A 33 56.51 15.21 8.00
N LEU A 34 55.92 16.19 8.68
CA LEU A 34 54.77 16.98 8.23
C LEU A 34 55.15 17.74 6.95
N GLY A 35 54.80 17.17 5.80
CA GLY A 35 55.13 17.70 4.49
C GLY A 35 53.97 17.58 3.51
N ALA A 36 52.93 18.38 3.72
CA ALA A 36 52.07 19.00 2.70
C ALA A 36 50.89 19.66 3.42
N THR A 37 50.88 20.99 3.47
CA THR A 37 49.67 21.74 3.81
C THR A 37 48.60 21.36 2.77
N PRO A 38 47.41 20.87 3.17
CA PRO A 38 46.32 20.68 2.23
C PRO A 38 45.99 22.04 1.61
N THR A 39 46.30 22.19 0.32
CA THR A 39 45.86 23.34 -0.46
C THR A 39 44.36 23.22 -0.65
N MET A 40 43.63 24.07 0.05
CA MET A 40 42.20 24.28 -0.15
C MET A 40 42.03 25.11 -1.43
N SER A 41 41.75 24.45 -2.55
CA SER A 41 41.29 25.15 -3.75
C SER A 41 39.80 25.42 -3.59
N ILE A 42 39.44 26.69 -3.39
CA ILE A 42 38.07 27.17 -3.54
C ILE A 42 37.77 27.06 -5.03
N GLN A 43 37.15 25.97 -5.46
CA GLN A 43 36.59 25.89 -6.80
C GLN A 43 35.29 26.69 -6.76
N ALA A 44 35.32 27.91 -7.29
CA ALA A 44 34.10 28.69 -7.48
C ALA A 44 33.10 27.84 -8.26
N ASN A 45 31.82 27.85 -7.85
CA ASN A 45 30.77 27.19 -8.62
C ASN A 45 30.90 27.60 -10.09
N PRO A 46 30.90 26.66 -11.04
CA PRO A 46 31.02 26.99 -12.45
C PRO A 46 29.87 27.95 -12.82
N PRO A 47 30.14 28.97 -13.66
CA PRO A 47 29.12 29.92 -14.03
C PRO A 47 28.00 29.23 -14.83
N PHE A 48 26.82 29.83 -14.82
CA PHE A 48 25.78 29.47 -15.78
C PHE A 48 26.30 29.66 -17.20
N VAL A 49 25.88 28.77 -18.10
CA VAL A 49 26.05 28.93 -19.54
C VAL A 49 24.75 29.46 -20.12
N LEU A 50 24.84 30.49 -20.95
CA LEU A 50 23.73 31.09 -21.68
C LEU A 50 24.08 31.12 -23.16
N HIS A 51 23.21 30.53 -23.99
CA HIS A 51 23.23 30.74 -25.44
C HIS A 51 22.02 31.57 -25.85
N GLN A 52 22.26 32.66 -26.56
CA GLN A 52 21.23 33.45 -27.23
C GLN A 52 21.24 33.05 -28.70
N VAL A 53 20.15 32.43 -29.16
CA VAL A 53 20.09 31.82 -30.49
C VAL A 53 19.00 32.52 -31.31
N PRO A 54 19.38 33.31 -32.33
CA PRO A 54 18.41 33.92 -33.24
C PRO A 54 17.59 32.84 -33.98
N PRO A 55 16.25 32.91 -34.03
CA PRO A 55 15.44 31.88 -34.68
C PRO A 55 15.81 31.64 -36.15
N ALA A 56 16.07 32.72 -36.91
CA ALA A 56 16.48 32.60 -38.32
C ALA A 56 17.85 31.92 -38.53
N SER A 57 18.65 31.72 -37.48
CA SER A 57 19.90 30.97 -37.56
C SER A 57 19.72 29.45 -37.48
N THR A 58 18.55 28.99 -37.02
CA THR A 58 18.22 27.56 -36.93
C THR A 58 17.47 27.06 -38.16
N ASP A 59 16.67 27.93 -38.81
CA ASP A 59 16.02 27.68 -40.11
C ASP A 59 15.85 29.00 -40.87
N ASN A 60 16.41 29.07 -42.08
CA ASN A 60 16.36 30.27 -42.93
C ASN A 60 14.94 30.66 -43.39
N ASN A 61 13.96 29.76 -43.26
CA ASN A 61 12.57 30.04 -43.58
C ASN A 61 11.79 30.69 -42.43
N ILE A 62 12.42 30.88 -41.27
CA ILE A 62 11.86 31.64 -40.15
C ILE A 62 12.01 33.14 -40.43
N ASP A 63 10.89 33.81 -40.64
CA ASP A 63 10.83 35.22 -41.07
C ASP A 63 10.02 36.13 -40.12
N LYS A 64 9.33 35.56 -39.13
CA LYS A 64 8.52 36.27 -38.13
C LYS A 64 8.96 35.90 -36.70
N TRP A 65 8.54 36.67 -35.68
CA TRP A 65 8.88 36.44 -34.26
C TRP A 65 10.37 36.13 -34.05
N LEU A 66 11.21 37.13 -34.30
CA LEU A 66 12.66 36.98 -34.46
C LEU A 66 13.47 37.28 -33.19
N SER A 67 12.82 37.47 -32.04
CA SER A 67 13.55 37.58 -30.76
C SER A 67 14.35 36.30 -30.50
N ASP A 68 15.54 36.44 -29.93
CA ASP A 68 16.41 35.30 -29.64
C ASP A 68 15.73 34.29 -28.70
N HIS A 69 15.97 33.01 -28.97
CA HIS A 69 15.77 31.95 -27.99
C HIS A 69 16.83 32.10 -26.89
N PHE A 70 16.46 31.80 -25.65
CA PHE A 70 17.39 31.81 -24.52
C PHE A 70 17.58 30.40 -24.00
N VAL A 71 18.81 29.93 -24.01
CA VAL A 71 19.16 28.55 -23.66
C VAL A 71 20.08 28.58 -22.45
N TRP A 72 19.73 27.87 -21.38
CA TRP A 72 20.51 27.86 -20.15
C TRP A 72 20.98 26.46 -19.77
N LEU A 73 22.20 26.42 -19.22
CA LEU A 73 22.75 25.28 -18.49
C LEU A 73 23.43 25.73 -17.21
N TYR A 74 23.41 24.85 -16.22
CA TYR A 74 24.18 25.04 -15.00
C TYR A 74 25.05 23.80 -14.76
N PRO A 75 26.33 23.81 -15.19
CA PRO A 75 27.25 22.68 -15.03
C PRO A 75 27.49 22.26 -13.58
N GLY A 76 27.14 23.12 -12.61
CA GLY A 76 27.27 22.86 -11.19
C GLY A 76 26.11 22.08 -10.56
N ALA A 77 25.07 21.73 -11.33
CA ALA A 77 24.02 20.83 -10.88
C ALA A 77 24.30 19.38 -11.30
N GLU A 78 23.81 18.42 -10.50
CA GLU A 78 23.66 17.04 -10.98
C GLU A 78 22.73 17.05 -12.20
N ARG A 79 23.15 16.44 -13.32
CA ARG A 79 22.37 16.47 -14.56
C ARG A 79 21.06 15.71 -14.35
N GLY A 80 19.93 16.40 -14.52
CA GLY A 80 18.60 15.83 -14.38
C GLY A 80 18.12 15.05 -15.61
N GLU A 81 18.93 15.01 -16.69
CA GLU A 81 18.65 14.32 -17.97
C GLU A 81 17.26 14.65 -18.56
N LYS A 82 16.80 15.89 -18.33
CA LYS A 82 15.49 16.41 -18.73
C LYS A 82 15.64 17.80 -19.34
N LEU A 83 14.75 18.12 -20.27
CA LEU A 83 14.70 19.40 -20.97
C LEU A 83 13.51 20.22 -20.49
N PHE A 84 13.75 21.37 -19.88
CA PHE A 84 12.73 22.34 -19.54
C PHE A 84 12.51 23.31 -20.70
N VAL A 85 11.35 23.25 -21.36
CA VAL A 85 10.95 24.17 -22.43
C VAL A 85 9.90 25.13 -21.89
N HIS A 86 10.24 26.41 -21.78
CA HIS A 86 9.30 27.45 -21.37
C HIS A 86 8.80 28.25 -22.56
N LEU A 87 7.47 28.39 -22.64
CA LEU A 87 6.75 29.19 -23.62
C LEU A 87 6.31 30.53 -22.98
N PRO A 88 6.90 31.65 -23.38
CA PRO A 88 6.47 32.98 -22.98
C PRO A 88 5.00 33.28 -23.29
N GLY A 89 4.41 34.23 -22.56
CA GLY A 89 3.03 34.71 -22.79
C GLY A 89 2.88 35.67 -23.98
N GLY A 90 1.66 36.16 -24.19
CA GLY A 90 1.32 37.12 -25.26
C GLY A 90 1.42 38.57 -24.75
N ALA A 91 2.10 39.43 -25.53
CA ALA A 91 2.30 40.89 -25.41
C ALA A 91 3.77 41.26 -25.72
N ASN A 92 4.15 41.13 -26.98
CA ASN A 92 5.39 41.68 -27.51
C ASN A 92 5.35 43.22 -27.35
N PRO A 93 6.39 43.88 -26.81
CA PRO A 93 7.76 43.41 -26.56
C PRO A 93 8.08 43.04 -25.11
N ILE A 94 7.10 42.98 -24.21
CA ILE A 94 7.36 42.84 -22.78
C ILE A 94 7.58 41.37 -22.37
N GLN A 95 6.91 40.42 -23.05
CA GLN A 95 6.94 39.00 -22.70
C GLN A 95 7.71 38.16 -23.73
N VAL A 96 8.93 38.59 -24.02
CA VAL A 96 9.91 37.83 -24.84
C VAL A 96 10.72 36.87 -23.96
N PRO A 97 11.47 35.90 -24.51
CA PRO A 97 12.29 34.99 -23.70
C PRO A 97 13.19 35.67 -22.67
N ALA A 98 13.75 36.84 -23.00
CA ALA A 98 14.58 37.64 -22.10
C ALA A 98 13.90 38.06 -20.78
N SER A 99 12.57 37.92 -20.65
CA SER A 99 11.80 38.30 -19.46
C SER A 99 11.57 37.16 -18.46
N PHE A 100 12.14 35.97 -18.70
CA PHE A 100 11.90 34.75 -17.87
C PHE A 100 13.20 34.16 -17.29
N GLN A 101 14.22 34.98 -17.08
CA GLN A 101 15.56 34.53 -16.72
C GLN A 101 15.69 34.10 -15.26
N PHE A 102 14.84 34.59 -14.35
CA PHE A 102 14.80 34.07 -12.98
C PHE A 102 14.27 32.65 -12.94
N LEU A 103 13.15 32.39 -13.62
CA LEU A 103 12.57 31.05 -13.72
C LEU A 103 13.51 30.08 -14.45
N ALA A 104 14.04 30.49 -15.60
CA ALA A 104 14.95 29.68 -16.41
C ALA A 104 16.22 29.27 -15.63
N ARG A 105 16.84 30.21 -14.90
CA ARG A 105 18.01 29.90 -14.07
C ARG A 105 17.67 29.00 -12.90
N GLU A 106 16.47 29.11 -12.33
CA GLU A 106 16.06 28.18 -11.26
C GLU A 106 15.82 26.77 -11.78
N ALA A 107 15.22 26.62 -12.97
CA ALA A 107 15.14 25.32 -13.64
C ALA A 107 16.55 24.76 -13.92
N ALA A 108 17.49 25.56 -14.44
CA ALA A 108 18.86 25.11 -14.66
C ALA A 108 19.54 24.67 -13.35
N ARG A 109 19.28 25.33 -12.22
CA ARG A 109 19.77 24.90 -10.89
C ARG A 109 19.23 23.55 -10.44
N LEU A 110 18.07 23.13 -10.93
CA LEU A 110 17.50 21.81 -10.69
C LEU A 110 18.09 20.72 -11.62
N GLY A 111 19.07 21.07 -12.44
CA GLY A 111 19.75 20.13 -13.33
C GLY A 111 19.13 20.01 -14.72
N TYR A 112 18.16 20.87 -15.06
CA TYR A 112 17.55 20.88 -16.40
C TYR A 112 18.46 21.53 -17.43
N HIS A 113 18.45 20.98 -18.64
CA HIS A 113 18.69 21.77 -19.84
C HIS A 113 17.49 22.68 -20.04
N VAL A 114 17.70 23.96 -20.34
CA VAL A 114 16.60 24.93 -20.38
C VAL A 114 16.55 25.64 -21.72
N ILE A 115 15.36 25.71 -22.31
CA ILE A 115 15.05 26.53 -23.48
C ILE A 115 13.87 27.42 -23.13
N VAL A 116 14.05 28.74 -23.27
CA VAL A 116 12.94 29.70 -23.32
C VAL A 116 12.73 30.06 -24.79
N LEU A 117 11.67 29.52 -25.37
CA LEU A 117 11.46 29.51 -26.82
C LEU A 117 10.76 30.79 -27.29
N THR A 118 11.19 31.32 -28.43
CA THR A 118 10.44 32.36 -29.15
C THR A 118 9.55 31.65 -30.14
N TYR A 119 8.27 31.98 -30.17
CA TYR A 119 7.31 31.34 -31.06
C TYR A 119 6.19 32.34 -31.41
N PRO A 120 5.25 31.97 -32.28
CA PRO A 120 4.10 32.80 -32.59
C PRO A 120 3.19 33.03 -31.39
N ASN A 121 3.41 34.13 -30.66
CA ASN A 121 2.68 34.51 -29.45
C ASN A 121 2.10 35.92 -29.58
N GLN A 122 1.11 36.07 -30.48
CA GLN A 122 0.54 37.36 -30.91
C GLN A 122 0.10 38.30 -29.77
N ASP A 123 0.03 39.59 -30.07
CA ASP A 123 -0.34 40.65 -29.12
C ASP A 123 -1.84 40.69 -28.76
N ARG A 124 -2.69 40.03 -29.56
CA ARG A 124 -4.13 39.87 -29.28
C ARG A 124 -4.38 38.45 -28.81
N GLY A 125 -4.95 38.29 -27.61
CA GLY A 125 -5.30 36.97 -27.07
C GLY A 125 -6.21 36.18 -28.01
N ILE A 126 -6.05 34.85 -28.03
CA ILE A 126 -6.80 33.94 -28.91
C ILE A 126 -8.32 34.08 -28.71
N GLU A 127 -8.79 34.25 -27.47
CA GLU A 127 -10.19 34.59 -27.17
C GLU A 127 -10.73 35.73 -28.06
N LEU A 128 -9.96 36.82 -28.18
CA LEU A 128 -10.35 38.01 -28.94
C LEU A 128 -10.25 37.80 -30.44
N LEU A 129 -9.30 36.98 -30.90
CA LEU A 129 -9.17 36.60 -32.31
C LEU A 129 -10.35 35.72 -32.76
N CYS A 130 -10.79 34.83 -31.89
CA CYS A 130 -11.83 33.85 -32.16
C CYS A 130 -13.24 34.28 -31.72
N GLY A 131 -13.39 35.43 -31.07
CA GLY A 131 -14.66 35.89 -30.51
C GLY A 131 -15.26 34.91 -29.50
N GLY A 132 -14.40 34.23 -28.72
CA GLY A 132 -14.80 33.20 -27.76
C GLY A 132 -15.29 31.88 -28.36
N ASN A 133 -15.03 31.60 -29.65
CA ASN A 133 -15.39 30.34 -30.29
C ASN A 133 -14.36 29.23 -29.97
N PRO A 134 -14.71 28.19 -29.18
CA PRO A 134 -13.72 27.21 -28.71
C PRO A 134 -13.07 26.38 -29.82
N ALA A 135 -13.76 26.13 -30.93
CA ALA A 135 -13.19 25.38 -32.06
C ALA A 135 -12.19 26.22 -32.85
N CYS A 136 -12.45 27.53 -32.97
CA CYS A 136 -11.46 28.46 -33.52
C CYS A 136 -10.24 28.52 -32.61
N GLU A 137 -10.44 28.63 -31.29
CA GLU A 137 -9.33 28.70 -30.32
C GLU A 137 -8.44 27.45 -30.41
N GLU A 138 -9.03 26.26 -30.45
CA GLU A 138 -8.30 25.01 -30.61
C GLU A 138 -7.54 24.95 -31.94
N ASN A 139 -8.17 25.33 -33.05
CA ASN A 139 -7.53 25.33 -34.37
C ASN A 139 -6.38 26.34 -34.47
N VAL A 140 -6.52 27.54 -33.89
CA VAL A 140 -5.44 28.52 -33.85
C VAL A 140 -4.25 28.00 -33.04
N ARG A 141 -4.48 27.33 -31.90
CA ARG A 141 -3.40 26.71 -31.11
C ARG A 141 -2.68 25.62 -31.89
N LEU A 142 -3.43 24.76 -32.58
CA LEU A 142 -2.86 23.73 -33.44
C LEU A 142 -1.99 24.34 -34.55
N ASP A 143 -2.47 25.38 -35.22
CA ASP A 143 -1.71 26.05 -36.27
C ASP A 143 -0.45 26.76 -35.74
N ILE A 144 -0.45 27.27 -34.50
CA ILE A 144 0.76 27.81 -33.84
C ILE A 144 1.78 26.70 -33.55
N ILE A 145 1.30 25.52 -33.17
CA ILE A 145 2.13 24.35 -32.85
C ILE A 145 2.78 23.77 -34.10
N ASP A 146 1.99 23.47 -35.13
CA ASP A 146 2.43 22.69 -36.30
C ASP A 146 2.54 23.49 -37.61
N GLY A 147 2.07 24.74 -37.64
CA GLY A 147 2.09 25.59 -38.83
C GLY A 147 1.11 25.17 -39.92
N GLY A 148 -0.03 24.59 -39.52
CA GLY A 148 -1.18 24.31 -40.37
C GLY A 148 -1.99 25.56 -40.76
N ASP A 149 -3.07 25.33 -41.52
CA ASP A 149 -3.94 26.36 -42.10
C ASP A 149 -5.41 26.24 -41.65
N ARG A 150 -5.67 25.55 -40.53
CA ARG A 150 -7.03 25.22 -40.03
C ARG A 150 -7.85 26.46 -39.70
N SER A 151 -7.18 27.52 -39.31
CA SER A 151 -7.77 28.77 -38.84
C SER A 151 -7.58 29.92 -39.83
N PHE A 152 -7.07 29.70 -41.05
CA PHE A 152 -6.89 30.77 -42.03
C PHE A 152 -8.22 31.49 -42.34
N PRO A 153 -8.28 32.84 -42.36
CA PRO A 153 -7.19 33.82 -42.24
C PRO A 153 -6.99 34.41 -40.83
N VAL A 154 -7.42 33.74 -39.76
CA VAL A 154 -7.33 34.22 -38.35
C VAL A 154 -5.88 34.35 -37.92
N VAL A 155 -5.06 33.32 -38.16
CA VAL A 155 -3.60 33.40 -37.99
C VAL A 155 -2.89 32.87 -39.24
N ASP A 156 -1.67 33.36 -39.46
CA ASP A 156 -0.79 32.98 -40.57
C ASP A 156 0.57 32.56 -40.01
N VAL A 157 0.67 31.28 -39.65
CA VAL A 157 1.87 30.63 -39.12
C VAL A 157 2.30 29.57 -40.12
N SER A 158 3.42 29.79 -40.80
CA SER A 158 4.01 28.74 -41.63
C SER A 158 4.61 27.63 -40.76
N ARG A 159 4.76 26.42 -41.32
CA ARG A 159 5.51 25.32 -40.68
C ARG A 159 6.87 25.78 -40.13
N ALA A 160 7.60 26.60 -40.88
CA ALA A 160 8.89 27.10 -40.41
C ALA A 160 8.78 27.91 -39.11
N ASN A 161 7.70 28.70 -38.97
CA ASN A 161 7.46 29.55 -37.83
C ASN A 161 6.79 28.82 -36.64
N SER A 162 6.38 27.57 -36.78
CA SER A 162 5.64 26.83 -35.75
C SER A 162 6.51 26.48 -34.54
N ILE A 163 5.88 26.16 -33.40
CA ILE A 163 6.60 25.71 -32.20
C ILE A 163 7.41 24.44 -32.51
N ASP A 164 6.80 23.45 -33.17
CA ASP A 164 7.44 22.17 -33.46
C ASP A 164 8.71 22.35 -34.27
N ASN A 165 8.66 23.13 -35.36
CA ASN A 165 9.84 23.38 -36.18
C ASN A 165 10.91 24.13 -35.40
N ARG A 166 10.54 25.19 -34.66
CA ARG A 166 11.50 26.00 -33.92
C ARG A 166 12.21 25.21 -32.83
N LEU A 167 11.49 24.42 -32.04
CA LEU A 167 12.08 23.58 -31.00
C LEU A 167 13.01 22.53 -31.62
N THR A 168 12.55 21.86 -32.68
CA THR A 168 13.33 20.83 -33.38
C THR A 168 14.63 21.41 -33.95
N LYS A 169 14.54 22.50 -34.73
CA LYS A 169 15.69 23.14 -35.38
C LYS A 169 16.65 23.73 -34.37
N LEU A 170 16.15 24.25 -33.25
CA LEU A 170 17.00 24.72 -32.15
C LEU A 170 17.76 23.55 -31.50
N LEU A 171 17.11 22.43 -31.21
CA LEU A 171 17.78 21.25 -30.64
C LEU A 171 18.82 20.64 -31.58
N GLU A 172 18.51 20.55 -32.87
CA GLU A 172 19.48 20.13 -33.89
C GLU A 172 20.69 21.07 -33.92
N ARG A 173 20.44 22.39 -33.92
CA ARG A 173 21.50 23.40 -33.92
C ARG A 173 22.38 23.32 -32.68
N LEU A 174 21.80 23.23 -31.49
CA LEU A 174 22.52 23.11 -30.22
C LEU A 174 23.33 21.80 -30.16
N THR A 175 22.80 20.71 -30.71
CA THR A 175 23.52 19.42 -30.81
C THR A 175 24.77 19.54 -31.68
N LEU A 176 24.70 20.30 -32.77
CA LEU A 176 25.82 20.52 -33.69
C LEU A 176 26.84 21.51 -33.14
N ASP A 177 26.39 22.62 -32.58
CA ASP A 177 27.25 23.72 -32.12
C ASP A 177 27.90 23.43 -30.76
N HIS A 178 27.23 22.66 -29.91
CA HIS A 178 27.63 22.36 -28.53
C HIS A 178 27.50 20.86 -28.18
N PRO A 179 28.23 19.97 -28.88
CA PRO A 179 28.10 18.52 -28.71
C PRO A 179 28.43 18.01 -27.29
N GLU A 180 29.26 18.72 -26.54
CA GLU A 180 29.66 18.40 -25.17
C GLU A 180 28.55 18.68 -24.13
N GLU A 181 27.56 19.50 -24.49
CA GLU A 181 26.49 19.89 -23.59
C GLU A 181 25.40 18.81 -23.50
N GLY A 182 25.34 17.88 -24.46
CA GLY A 182 24.46 16.72 -24.41
C GLY A 182 23.03 16.98 -24.88
N TRP A 183 22.82 17.97 -25.76
CA TRP A 183 21.51 18.29 -26.34
C TRP A 183 20.92 17.16 -27.18
N SER A 184 21.76 16.30 -27.75
CA SER A 184 21.35 15.18 -28.61
C SER A 184 20.41 14.19 -27.94
N GLN A 185 20.44 14.08 -26.61
CA GLN A 185 19.57 13.17 -25.88
C GLN A 185 18.08 13.54 -25.98
N PHE A 186 17.79 14.82 -26.23
CA PHE A 186 16.41 15.32 -26.34
C PHE A 186 15.85 15.21 -27.76
N LEU A 187 16.55 14.52 -28.65
CA LEU A 187 16.08 14.18 -29.99
C LEU A 187 15.91 12.66 -30.11
N ASN A 188 14.81 12.23 -30.71
CA ASN A 188 14.56 10.86 -31.11
C ASN A 188 14.22 10.85 -32.61
N ASP A 189 15.10 10.26 -33.42
CA ASP A 189 14.97 10.24 -34.89
C ASP A 189 14.73 11.61 -35.55
N GLY A 190 15.33 12.66 -34.98
CA GLY A 190 15.21 14.03 -35.50
C GLY A 190 13.99 14.80 -35.00
N GLU A 191 13.18 14.23 -34.11
CA GLU A 191 12.06 14.91 -33.45
C GLU A 191 12.34 15.11 -31.95
N PRO A 192 11.72 16.10 -31.28
CA PRO A 192 11.84 16.28 -29.84
C PRO A 192 11.40 15.03 -29.07
N ASN A 193 12.23 14.56 -28.14
CA ASN A 193 11.86 13.47 -27.24
C ASN A 193 10.93 13.98 -26.13
N TRP A 194 9.64 14.08 -26.44
CA TRP A 194 8.61 14.62 -25.55
C TRP A 194 8.59 14.00 -24.15
N SER A 195 8.90 12.71 -24.02
CA SER A 195 8.90 12.01 -22.72
C SER A 195 9.95 12.53 -21.72
N GLN A 196 11.01 13.21 -22.22
CA GLN A 196 12.05 13.86 -21.43
C GLN A 196 11.84 15.38 -21.26
N ILE A 197 10.80 15.93 -21.89
CA ILE A 197 10.51 17.36 -21.84
C ILE A 197 9.62 17.68 -20.65
N VAL A 198 10.05 18.61 -19.80
CA VAL A 198 9.20 19.36 -18.88
C VAL A 198 8.70 20.58 -19.63
N LEU A 199 7.41 20.59 -19.93
CA LEU A 199 6.80 21.67 -20.67
C LEU A 199 6.28 22.74 -19.72
N SER A 200 6.58 23.99 -20.01
CA SER A 200 6.25 25.11 -19.15
C SER A 200 5.71 26.26 -19.97
N GLY A 201 4.82 27.05 -19.38
CA GLY A 201 4.38 28.25 -20.05
C GLY A 201 3.70 29.23 -19.13
N PHE A 202 3.76 30.49 -19.54
CA PHE A 202 3.14 31.61 -18.84
C PHE A 202 2.00 32.19 -19.66
N SER A 203 0.86 32.49 -19.01
CA SER A 203 -0.29 33.15 -19.65
C SER A 203 -0.69 32.41 -20.94
N PHE A 204 -0.71 33.11 -22.08
CA PHE A 204 -0.85 32.53 -23.41
C PHE A 204 0.01 31.26 -23.57
N GLY A 205 1.34 31.35 -23.42
CA GLY A 205 2.22 30.19 -23.58
C GLY A 205 1.96 29.03 -22.62
N GLY A 206 1.31 29.28 -21.48
CA GLY A 206 0.83 28.20 -20.61
C GLY A 206 -0.36 27.45 -21.20
N SER A 207 -1.25 28.13 -21.94
CA SER A 207 -2.29 27.50 -22.75
C SER A 207 -1.69 26.69 -23.91
N GLU A 208 -0.70 27.21 -24.64
CA GLU A 208 0.05 26.43 -25.64
C GLU A 208 0.74 25.21 -25.02
N ALA A 209 1.35 25.37 -23.84
CA ALA A 209 1.98 24.28 -23.11
C ALA A 209 0.95 23.18 -22.74
N ALA A 210 -0.23 23.56 -22.27
CA ALA A 210 -1.30 22.62 -21.99
C ALA A 210 -1.77 21.88 -23.26
N MET A 211 -1.87 22.58 -24.40
CA MET A 211 -2.25 21.97 -25.68
C MET A 211 -1.20 20.99 -26.20
N LEU A 212 0.09 21.35 -26.16
CA LEU A 212 1.18 20.44 -26.50
C LEU A 212 1.21 19.20 -25.58
N ALA A 213 0.97 19.36 -24.28
CA ALA A 213 0.89 18.24 -23.34
C ALA A 213 -0.35 17.35 -23.55
N LYS A 214 -1.41 17.90 -24.15
CA LYS A 214 -2.56 17.12 -24.62
C LYS A 214 -2.19 16.25 -25.82
N LEU A 215 -1.35 16.76 -26.72
CA LEU A 215 -0.90 16.06 -27.95
C LEU A 215 0.23 15.06 -27.70
N HIS A 216 1.07 15.31 -26.69
CA HIS A 216 2.26 14.51 -26.41
C HIS A 216 2.34 14.18 -24.93
N ARG A 217 2.74 12.94 -24.61
CA ARG A 217 3.01 12.54 -23.22
C ARG A 217 4.34 13.11 -22.76
N VAL A 218 4.30 14.27 -22.11
CA VAL A 218 5.49 14.98 -21.60
C VAL A 218 5.87 14.54 -20.18
N ASN A 219 7.10 14.80 -19.73
CA ASN A 219 7.57 14.41 -18.40
C ASN A 219 6.78 15.09 -17.27
N ARG A 220 6.49 16.39 -17.45
CA ARG A 220 5.83 17.27 -16.49
C ARG A 220 5.32 18.52 -17.21
N VAL A 221 4.27 19.13 -16.68
CA VAL A 221 3.68 20.38 -17.17
C VAL A 221 3.65 21.40 -16.03
N THR A 222 4.19 22.59 -16.26
CA THR A 222 4.17 23.69 -15.28
C THR A 222 3.50 24.93 -15.85
N LEU A 223 2.38 25.31 -15.24
CA LEU A 223 1.48 26.33 -15.75
C LEU A 223 1.54 27.57 -14.87
N PHE A 224 1.89 28.71 -15.45
CA PHE A 224 1.95 29.99 -14.75
C PHE A 224 0.82 30.90 -15.24
N ALA A 225 -0.17 31.17 -14.38
CA ALA A 225 -1.34 31.99 -14.70
C ALA A 225 -2.06 31.57 -16.01
N ALA A 226 -2.20 30.26 -16.22
CA ALA A 226 -2.75 29.63 -17.42
C ALA A 226 -3.31 28.25 -17.04
N PRO A 227 -4.27 27.65 -17.77
CA PRO A 227 -4.74 27.94 -19.12
C PRO A 227 -6.06 28.74 -19.16
N ARG A 228 -6.31 29.47 -20.26
CA ARG A 228 -7.58 30.16 -20.59
C ARG A 228 -7.81 30.18 -22.11
N ASP A 229 -9.06 30.04 -22.61
CA ASP A 229 -10.02 31.15 -22.76
C ASP A 229 -11.53 30.73 -22.89
N ALA A 230 -12.47 31.53 -22.35
CA ALA A 230 -13.84 31.79 -22.85
C ALA A 230 -14.53 32.83 -21.93
N ASP A 231 -14.80 34.03 -22.49
CA ASP A 231 -15.31 35.28 -21.90
C ASP A 231 -14.82 35.60 -20.48
N ALA A 232 -13.66 36.25 -20.40
CA ALA A 232 -13.13 36.82 -19.16
C ALA A 232 -14.11 37.75 -18.41
N THR A 233 -15.20 38.20 -19.05
CA THR A 233 -16.21 39.10 -18.45
C THR A 233 -17.52 38.43 -18.03
N ALA A 234 -17.75 37.13 -18.31
CA ALA A 234 -19.06 36.48 -18.10
C ALA A 234 -19.11 35.30 -17.12
N GLY A 235 -18.00 34.94 -16.46
CA GLY A 235 -18.00 33.77 -15.56
C GLY A 235 -18.21 32.45 -16.32
N GLY A 236 -17.71 32.38 -17.56
CA GLY A 236 -17.78 31.20 -18.43
C GLY A 236 -17.04 29.99 -17.85
N GLN A 237 -17.38 28.80 -18.35
CA GLN A 237 -16.70 27.54 -18.05
C GLN A 237 -15.43 27.39 -18.89
N PRO A 238 -14.39 26.67 -18.42
CA PRO A 238 -13.21 26.41 -19.24
C PRO A 238 -13.57 25.76 -20.58
N PRO A 239 -12.93 26.15 -21.68
CA PRO A 239 -13.22 25.62 -23.00
C PRO A 239 -12.84 24.12 -23.09
N PRO A 240 -13.49 23.33 -23.95
CA PRO A 240 -13.23 21.90 -24.07
C PRO A 240 -11.78 21.53 -24.44
N TRP A 241 -11.05 22.41 -25.13
CA TRP A 241 -9.68 22.12 -25.55
C TRP A 241 -8.72 21.92 -24.38
N VAL A 242 -9.02 22.49 -23.19
CA VAL A 242 -8.19 22.38 -21.96
C VAL A 242 -8.20 20.97 -21.37
N ALA A 243 -9.15 20.11 -21.76
CA ALA A 243 -9.23 18.75 -21.23
C ALA A 243 -7.91 17.96 -21.44
N LEU A 244 -7.63 17.04 -20.51
CA LEU A 244 -6.50 16.11 -20.58
C LEU A 244 -6.41 15.37 -21.92
N GLY A 245 -5.19 14.94 -22.24
CA GLY A 245 -4.88 14.12 -23.41
C GLY A 245 -3.83 13.07 -23.07
N GLU A 246 -2.74 13.04 -23.85
CA GLU A 246 -1.65 12.06 -23.69
C GLU A 246 -0.88 12.21 -22.37
N THR A 247 -0.75 13.43 -21.84
CA THR A 247 -0.16 13.66 -20.52
C THR A 247 -1.23 13.51 -19.43
N PRO A 248 -1.03 12.63 -18.45
CA PRO A 248 -1.99 12.41 -17.36
C PRO A 248 -1.86 13.49 -16.26
N SER A 249 -2.90 13.62 -15.44
CA SER A 249 -3.08 14.73 -14.48
C SER A 249 -1.97 14.83 -13.43
N GLU A 250 -1.35 13.73 -13.02
CA GLU A 250 -0.29 13.72 -11.98
C GLU A 250 0.99 14.47 -12.38
N ARG A 251 1.07 14.85 -13.66
CA ARG A 251 2.19 15.59 -14.24
C ARG A 251 1.95 17.10 -14.32
N TYR A 252 0.76 17.60 -14.00
CA TYR A 252 0.41 19.02 -14.13
C TYR A 252 0.54 19.76 -12.81
N TYR A 253 1.25 20.89 -12.82
CA TYR A 253 1.41 21.76 -11.66
C TYR A 253 1.16 23.21 -12.07
N GLY A 254 0.56 23.99 -11.18
CA GLY A 254 0.15 25.36 -11.47
C GLY A 254 0.58 26.37 -10.40
N LEU A 255 0.90 27.59 -10.80
CA LEU A 255 1.06 28.74 -9.91
C LEU A 255 0.33 29.97 -10.49
N VAL A 256 -0.59 30.54 -9.72
CA VAL A 256 -1.35 31.75 -10.11
C VAL A 256 -1.39 32.77 -8.98
N HIS A 257 -1.44 34.05 -9.30
CA HIS A 257 -1.58 35.10 -8.29
C HIS A 257 -3.06 35.31 -7.95
N GLN A 258 -3.41 35.39 -6.66
CA GLN A 258 -4.80 35.55 -6.21
C GLN A 258 -5.48 36.79 -6.79
N GLN A 259 -4.73 37.90 -6.85
CA GLN A 259 -5.20 39.18 -7.40
C GLN A 259 -5.11 39.27 -8.94
N ASP A 260 -4.77 38.17 -9.61
CA ASP A 260 -4.97 38.07 -11.06
C ASP A 260 -6.48 38.05 -11.34
N PRO A 261 -7.02 38.96 -12.18
CA PRO A 261 -8.43 38.96 -12.56
C PRO A 261 -8.92 37.63 -13.14
N LEU A 262 -8.01 36.82 -13.69
CA LEU A 262 -8.28 35.53 -14.29
C LEU A 262 -7.97 34.35 -13.36
N SER A 263 -7.53 34.57 -12.12
CA SER A 263 -7.23 33.49 -11.16
C SER A 263 -8.41 32.52 -10.99
N ALA A 264 -9.62 33.09 -10.85
CA ALA A 264 -10.94 32.47 -10.90
C ALA A 264 -11.00 31.19 -11.76
N LEU A 265 -11.13 31.42 -13.05
CA LEU A 265 -11.35 30.37 -14.04
C LEU A 265 -10.03 29.63 -14.40
N THR A 266 -8.85 30.11 -13.98
CA THR A 266 -7.58 29.36 -14.11
C THR A 266 -7.61 28.19 -13.12
N LEU A 267 -7.98 28.45 -11.88
CA LEU A 267 -8.20 27.42 -10.87
C LEU A 267 -9.32 26.46 -11.26
N THR A 268 -10.42 26.95 -11.87
CA THR A 268 -11.48 26.07 -12.41
C THR A 268 -10.95 25.15 -13.51
N SER A 269 -10.11 25.66 -14.41
CA SER A 269 -9.48 24.87 -15.47
C SER A 269 -8.59 23.76 -14.88
N TRP A 270 -7.80 24.08 -13.87
CA TRP A 270 -6.94 23.11 -13.17
C TRP A 270 -7.74 22.03 -12.44
N ARG A 271 -8.75 22.44 -11.67
CA ARG A 271 -9.58 21.51 -10.89
C ARG A 271 -10.38 20.57 -11.78
N GLU A 272 -11.11 21.11 -12.76
CA GLU A 272 -12.17 20.39 -13.44
C GLU A 272 -11.74 19.77 -14.77
N LYS A 273 -10.81 20.42 -15.51
CA LYS A 273 -10.41 19.96 -16.85
C LYS A 273 -9.08 19.23 -16.86
N LEU A 274 -8.15 19.65 -15.99
CA LEU A 274 -6.86 18.98 -15.81
C LEU A 274 -6.85 18.01 -14.61
N ASP A 275 -7.98 17.88 -13.91
CA ASP A 275 -8.17 16.93 -12.81
C ASP A 275 -7.11 17.06 -11.69
N MET A 276 -6.59 18.27 -11.46
CA MET A 276 -5.53 18.52 -10.46
C MET A 276 -6.07 18.48 -9.02
N GLN A 277 -7.39 18.53 -8.83
CA GLN A 277 -8.03 18.53 -7.51
C GLN A 277 -7.82 17.21 -6.75
N GLN A 278 -7.59 16.11 -7.46
CA GLN A 278 -7.33 14.81 -6.83
C GLN A 278 -6.04 14.80 -5.98
N PHE A 279 -5.14 15.76 -6.21
CA PHE A 279 -3.89 15.93 -5.47
C PHE A 279 -3.99 17.00 -4.36
N GLY A 280 -5.19 17.51 -4.08
CA GLY A 280 -5.46 18.46 -3.01
C GLY A 280 -6.05 19.78 -3.48
N GLU A 281 -6.53 20.58 -2.53
CA GLU A 281 -7.03 21.93 -2.81
C GLU A 281 -5.90 22.92 -3.09
N ALA A 282 -6.24 24.06 -3.69
CA ALA A 282 -5.26 25.10 -3.95
C ALA A 282 -4.68 25.69 -2.65
N VAL A 283 -3.35 25.82 -2.56
CA VAL A 283 -2.63 26.27 -1.36
C VAL A 283 -1.88 27.57 -1.64
N PHE A 284 -1.95 28.53 -0.71
CA PHE A 284 -1.11 29.73 -0.76
C PHE A 284 0.34 29.36 -0.53
N GLU A 285 1.32 29.99 -1.19
CA GLU A 285 2.75 29.70 -0.99
C GLU A 285 3.49 30.58 0.06
N ASP A 286 2.76 31.26 0.97
CA ASP A 286 3.34 32.06 2.06
C ASP A 286 3.68 31.37 3.42
N ALA A 287 4.60 31.97 4.18
CA ALA A 287 5.29 31.39 5.33
C ALA A 287 4.43 30.95 6.54
N SER A 288 3.10 31.11 6.50
CA SER A 288 2.23 30.82 7.65
C SER A 288 1.78 29.35 7.77
N MET A 289 1.90 28.54 6.70
CA MET A 289 1.75 27.06 6.71
C MET A 289 2.12 26.40 5.36
N SER A 290 2.92 27.08 4.54
CA SER A 290 3.15 26.68 3.14
C SER A 290 4.62 26.78 2.72
N ALA A 291 5.44 25.96 3.38
CA ALA A 291 6.68 25.54 2.78
C ALA A 291 6.40 24.31 1.88
N PRO A 292 7.25 24.00 0.90
CA PRO A 292 7.23 22.70 0.25
C PRO A 292 7.16 21.57 1.30
N PRO A 293 6.34 20.53 1.08
CA PRO A 293 5.69 20.19 -0.18
C PRO A 293 4.27 20.78 -0.36
N TYR A 294 3.91 21.86 0.33
CA TYR A 294 2.61 22.57 0.14
C TYR A 294 1.37 21.70 0.36
N GLY A 295 1.44 20.75 1.29
CA GLY A 295 0.34 19.79 1.48
C GLY A 295 0.08 18.96 0.21
N ASN A 296 1.10 18.83 -0.65
CA ASN A 296 1.11 17.99 -1.84
C ASN A 296 0.20 18.44 -2.99
N THR A 297 -0.35 19.65 -2.90
CA THR A 297 -1.22 20.17 -3.95
C THR A 297 -0.47 20.40 -5.25
N HIS A 298 -1.17 20.20 -6.37
CA HIS A 298 -0.65 20.57 -7.69
C HIS A 298 -1.03 22.01 -8.05
N MET A 299 -1.79 22.71 -7.19
CA MET A 299 -2.32 24.05 -7.45
C MET A 299 -1.81 25.04 -6.40
N LEU A 300 -0.81 25.85 -6.77
CA LEU A 300 -0.31 26.92 -5.92
C LEU A 300 -0.97 28.26 -6.24
N VAL A 301 -1.21 29.03 -5.19
CA VAL A 301 -1.66 30.42 -5.27
C VAL A 301 -0.64 31.30 -4.55
N THR A 302 -0.37 32.49 -5.08
CA THR A 302 0.43 33.49 -4.37
C THR A 302 -0.39 34.75 -4.11
N ASN A 303 -0.13 35.39 -2.98
CA ASN A 303 -0.65 36.71 -2.60
C ASN A 303 0.49 37.71 -2.38
N ARG A 304 1.72 37.39 -2.82
CA ARG A 304 2.89 38.23 -2.56
C ARG A 304 2.76 39.56 -3.29
N ARG A 305 3.18 40.64 -2.62
CA ARG A 305 3.28 41.98 -3.24
C ARG A 305 4.20 41.90 -4.46
N THR A 306 3.77 42.42 -5.61
CA THR A 306 4.59 42.39 -6.82
C THR A 306 5.78 43.35 -6.71
N ARG A 307 6.84 43.10 -7.46
CA ARG A 307 8.07 43.93 -7.44
C ARG A 307 7.82 45.42 -7.71
N VAL A 308 6.85 45.70 -8.57
CA VAL A 308 6.49 47.07 -8.99
C VAL A 308 5.27 47.62 -8.24
N GLY A 309 4.72 46.87 -7.29
CA GLY A 309 3.55 47.26 -6.52
C GLY A 309 3.84 48.45 -5.60
N THR A 310 2.95 49.44 -5.60
CA THR A 310 3.01 50.60 -4.69
C THR A 310 2.12 50.37 -3.47
N ASP A 311 2.18 51.22 -2.45
CA ASP A 311 1.29 51.06 -1.28
C ASP A 311 -0.19 51.29 -1.65
N LEU A 312 -0.46 52.00 -2.74
CA LEU A 312 -1.82 52.22 -3.28
C LEU A 312 -2.29 51.07 -4.19
N ASN A 313 -1.36 50.39 -4.87
CA ASN A 313 -1.65 49.21 -5.67
C ASN A 313 -0.51 48.19 -5.53
N PRO A 314 -0.51 47.40 -4.44
CA PRO A 314 0.59 46.47 -4.13
C PRO A 314 0.64 45.27 -5.07
N TYR A 315 -0.42 45.03 -5.84
CA TYR A 315 -0.55 43.89 -6.75
C TYR A 315 -0.53 44.30 -8.22
N LEU A 316 0.08 45.45 -8.53
CA LEU A 316 0.22 45.93 -9.89
C LEU A 316 0.89 44.84 -10.74
N ASN A 317 0.21 44.41 -11.80
CA ASN A 317 0.59 43.25 -12.65
C ASN A 317 0.78 41.93 -11.86
N ALA A 318 -0.15 41.63 -10.96
CA ALA A 318 -0.32 40.33 -10.31
C ALA A 318 -0.15 39.15 -11.28
N HIS A 319 -0.77 39.24 -12.47
CA HIS A 319 -0.68 38.24 -13.53
C HIS A 319 0.77 37.88 -13.88
N GLY A 320 1.62 38.87 -14.17
CA GLY A 320 3.02 38.63 -14.56
C GLY A 320 3.94 38.21 -13.40
N SER A 321 3.54 38.43 -12.15
CA SER A 321 4.41 38.23 -10.99
C SER A 321 4.85 36.78 -10.76
N VAL A 322 4.10 35.80 -11.26
CA VAL A 322 4.36 34.37 -11.03
C VAL A 322 5.52 33.80 -11.83
N ALA A 323 5.97 34.48 -12.90
CA ALA A 323 7.00 33.97 -13.81
C ALA A 323 7.89 35.02 -14.48
N THR A 324 7.42 36.27 -14.65
CA THR A 324 8.17 37.30 -15.39
C THR A 324 9.09 38.12 -14.48
N ASP A 325 10.33 38.30 -14.91
CA ASP A 325 11.40 38.94 -14.12
C ASP A 325 11.07 40.36 -13.66
N GLN A 326 10.30 41.09 -14.48
CA GLN A 326 9.91 42.47 -14.20
C GLN A 326 8.97 42.56 -12.99
N PHE A 327 8.10 41.58 -12.79
CA PHE A 327 7.02 41.64 -11.80
C PHE A 327 7.22 40.67 -10.63
N THR A 328 8.10 39.67 -10.77
CA THR A 328 8.40 38.68 -9.73
C THR A 328 8.89 39.33 -8.44
N PRO A 329 8.25 39.04 -7.28
CA PRO A 329 8.68 39.56 -5.98
C PRO A 329 10.08 39.08 -5.62
N LEU A 330 10.93 40.00 -5.17
CA LEU A 330 12.32 39.74 -4.79
C LEU A 330 12.59 40.12 -3.34
N ASP A 331 13.39 39.31 -2.67
CA ASP A 331 14.05 39.71 -1.42
C ASP A 331 15.10 40.80 -1.68
N ALA A 332 15.59 41.40 -0.60
CA ALA A 332 16.72 42.32 -0.69
C ALA A 332 17.91 41.67 -1.42
N PRO A 333 18.62 42.42 -2.28
CA PRO A 333 19.84 41.95 -2.93
C PRO A 333 20.85 41.35 -1.94
N THR A 334 21.48 40.25 -2.35
CA THR A 334 22.56 39.60 -1.61
C THR A 334 23.76 39.41 -2.53
N LEU A 335 24.90 38.97 -1.99
CA LEU A 335 26.08 38.68 -2.82
C LEU A 335 25.81 37.58 -3.86
N ASP A 336 25.02 36.56 -3.48
CA ASP A 336 24.67 35.43 -4.36
C ASP A 336 23.50 35.76 -5.32
N TYR A 337 22.73 36.80 -5.00
CA TYR A 337 21.59 37.30 -5.80
C TYR A 337 21.67 38.83 -5.91
N PRO A 338 22.49 39.37 -6.82
CA PRO A 338 22.70 40.82 -6.97
C PRO A 338 21.43 41.58 -7.34
N ASP A 339 20.52 40.92 -8.06
CA ASP A 339 19.22 41.48 -8.46
C ASP A 339 18.12 41.29 -7.40
N GLY A 340 18.41 40.55 -6.32
CA GLY A 340 17.42 40.07 -5.35
C GLY A 340 17.03 38.61 -5.60
N LYS A 341 16.81 37.83 -4.53
CA LYS A 341 16.38 36.44 -4.63
C LYS A 341 14.87 36.39 -4.89
N PRO A 342 14.38 35.65 -5.89
CA PRO A 342 12.94 35.45 -6.08
C PRO A 342 12.27 34.85 -4.84
N GLN A 343 11.22 35.50 -4.35
CA GLN A 343 10.45 35.01 -3.20
C GLN A 343 9.64 33.77 -3.53
N LEU A 344 9.30 33.58 -4.81
CA LEU A 344 8.59 32.40 -5.33
C LEU A 344 9.51 31.20 -5.59
N ARG A 345 10.80 31.27 -5.23
CA ARG A 345 11.78 30.24 -5.57
C ARG A 345 11.39 28.86 -5.06
N ASP A 346 10.88 28.75 -3.84
CA ASP A 346 10.52 27.45 -3.27
C ASP A 346 9.26 26.88 -3.94
N ALA A 347 8.30 27.73 -4.30
CA ALA A 347 7.15 27.36 -5.11
C ALA A 347 7.57 26.88 -6.52
N TRP A 348 8.48 27.61 -7.18
CA TRP A 348 9.06 27.18 -8.46
C TRP A 348 9.78 25.85 -8.34
N ARG A 349 10.62 25.66 -7.33
CA ARG A 349 11.32 24.39 -7.09
C ARG A 349 10.38 23.23 -6.90
N TYR A 350 9.28 23.45 -6.18
CA TYR A 350 8.28 22.42 -5.96
C TYR A 350 7.57 22.02 -7.26
N ILE A 351 7.05 23.00 -8.02
CA ILE A 351 6.32 22.67 -9.26
C ILE A 351 7.25 22.16 -10.38
N LEU A 352 8.52 22.59 -10.40
CA LEU A 352 9.53 22.18 -11.39
C LEU A 352 10.27 20.90 -10.99
N GLY A 353 10.37 20.58 -9.70
CA GLY A 353 11.26 19.53 -9.19
C GLY A 353 10.75 18.12 -9.46
N PRO A 354 11.64 17.11 -9.49
CA PRO A 354 11.20 15.74 -9.30
C PRO A 354 10.53 15.62 -7.92
N ASP A 355 9.51 14.79 -7.83
CA ASP A 355 8.92 14.49 -6.54
C ASP A 355 9.91 13.67 -5.70
N GLN A 356 10.09 14.07 -4.44
CA GLN A 356 11.07 13.51 -3.50
C GLN A 356 10.40 12.96 -2.23
N GLU A 357 9.07 13.04 -2.14
CA GLU A 357 8.34 12.60 -0.96
C GLU A 357 8.06 11.09 -1.12
N PRO A 358 8.47 10.24 -0.16
CA PRO A 358 8.04 8.85 -0.17
C PRO A 358 6.52 8.71 0.07
N PRO A 359 5.88 7.67 -0.48
CA PRO A 359 4.47 7.40 -0.21
C PRO A 359 4.16 7.28 1.29
N ALA A 360 3.01 7.78 1.73
CA ALA A 360 2.53 7.54 3.09
C ALA A 360 1.83 6.18 3.18
N LEU A 361 2.32 5.28 4.04
CA LEU A 361 1.78 3.94 4.29
C LEU A 361 0.89 3.88 5.53
N THR A 362 -0.27 3.25 5.42
CA THR A 362 -1.12 2.88 6.56
C THR A 362 -1.23 1.37 6.64
N VAL A 363 -0.67 0.80 7.71
CA VAL A 363 -0.70 -0.65 8.04
C VAL A 363 -1.59 -0.89 9.26
N PRO A 364 -2.16 -2.10 9.44
CA PRO A 364 -2.91 -2.43 10.64
C PRO A 364 -1.99 -2.45 11.87
N ALA A 365 -2.59 -2.35 13.06
CA ALA A 365 -1.90 -2.68 14.30
C ALA A 365 -1.60 -4.18 14.38
N ASP A 366 -0.64 -4.57 15.23
CA ASP A 366 -0.35 -5.97 15.52
C ASP A 366 -1.63 -6.71 15.99
N PHE A 367 -1.86 -7.92 15.49
CA PHE A 367 -3.06 -8.70 15.84
C PHE A 367 -2.80 -10.20 15.97
N THR A 368 -3.77 -10.90 16.55
CA THR A 368 -3.73 -12.34 16.82
C THR A 368 -4.86 -13.07 16.10
N VAL A 369 -4.58 -14.27 15.60
CA VAL A 369 -5.56 -15.17 14.97
C VAL A 369 -5.41 -16.58 15.52
N ASN A 370 -6.49 -17.36 15.48
CA ASN A 370 -6.44 -18.77 15.89
C ASN A 370 -5.96 -19.67 14.75
N ALA A 371 -5.11 -20.64 15.07
CA ALA A 371 -4.70 -21.71 14.17
C ALA A 371 -5.94 -22.51 13.73
N THR A 372 -5.98 -22.90 12.46
CA THR A 372 -7.04 -23.77 11.91
C THR A 372 -6.49 -25.15 11.52
N SER A 373 -5.18 -25.33 11.63
CA SER A 373 -4.45 -26.53 11.23
C SER A 373 -3.06 -26.55 11.89
N PRO A 374 -2.32 -27.67 11.83
CA PRO A 374 -0.90 -27.73 12.22
C PRO A 374 -0.01 -26.73 11.48
N SER A 375 -0.40 -26.35 10.25
CA SER A 375 0.30 -25.34 9.45
C SER A 375 -0.01 -23.89 9.86
N GLY A 376 -0.85 -23.68 10.88
CA GLY A 376 -1.29 -22.37 11.35
C GLY A 376 -2.62 -21.95 10.70
N ALA A 377 -2.69 -20.71 10.19
CA ALA A 377 -3.93 -20.12 9.68
C ALA A 377 -3.73 -19.30 8.40
N LEU A 378 -4.77 -19.20 7.57
CA LEU A 378 -4.82 -18.22 6.48
C LEU A 378 -5.15 -16.85 7.06
N VAL A 379 -4.37 -15.83 6.72
CA VAL A 379 -4.51 -14.49 7.31
C VAL A 379 -4.69 -13.44 6.22
N SER A 380 -5.77 -12.68 6.33
CA SER A 380 -6.05 -11.52 5.48
C SER A 380 -5.94 -10.24 6.29
N TYR A 381 -5.39 -9.21 5.67
CA TYR A 381 -5.25 -7.87 6.21
C TYR A 381 -5.35 -6.83 5.08
N VAL A 382 -5.56 -5.57 5.45
CA VAL A 382 -5.70 -4.43 4.51
C VAL A 382 -4.58 -3.44 4.78
N VAL A 383 -3.95 -2.96 3.72
CA VAL A 383 -2.92 -1.91 3.73
C VAL A 383 -3.29 -0.91 2.65
N SER A 384 -3.06 0.37 2.92
CA SER A 384 -3.19 1.42 1.92
C SER A 384 -1.91 2.25 1.86
N ALA A 385 -1.68 2.85 0.70
CA ALA A 385 -0.67 3.86 0.49
C ALA A 385 -1.30 5.04 -0.25
N SER A 386 -0.80 6.23 0.02
CA SER A 386 -1.16 7.46 -0.68
C SER A 386 0.09 8.28 -0.92
N ASP A 387 0.11 9.02 -2.02
CA ASP A 387 1.25 9.81 -2.43
C ASP A 387 0.78 11.12 -3.08
N ASN A 388 1.66 12.11 -3.17
CA ASN A 388 1.38 13.42 -3.77
C ASN A 388 1.33 13.40 -5.29
N VAL A 389 2.00 12.44 -5.92
CA VAL A 389 1.98 12.22 -7.36
C VAL A 389 1.10 11.03 -7.67
N ALA A 390 1.51 9.84 -7.24
CA ALA A 390 0.76 8.61 -7.38
C ALA A 390 1.48 7.49 -6.64
N VAL A 391 0.76 6.42 -6.29
CA VAL A 391 1.42 5.18 -5.85
C VAL A 391 1.60 4.29 -7.06
N ALA A 392 2.84 4.04 -7.46
CA ALA A 392 3.16 3.15 -8.58
C ALA A 392 3.06 1.67 -8.18
N SER A 393 3.47 1.32 -6.95
CA SER A 393 3.34 -0.04 -6.43
C SER A 393 3.16 -0.09 -4.92
N LEU A 394 2.46 -1.12 -4.43
CA LEU A 394 2.30 -1.46 -3.02
C LEU A 394 2.40 -2.98 -2.88
N THR A 395 3.38 -3.45 -2.12
CA THR A 395 3.62 -4.88 -1.90
C THR A 395 3.86 -5.18 -0.42
N CYS A 396 3.48 -6.37 0.02
CA CYS A 396 3.72 -6.85 1.39
C CYS A 396 4.23 -8.29 1.38
N SER A 397 5.10 -8.62 2.33
CA SER A 397 5.62 -9.97 2.54
C SER A 397 5.57 -10.36 4.03
N PRO A 398 4.94 -11.50 4.39
CA PRO A 398 4.07 -12.35 3.56
C PRO A 398 2.86 -11.59 2.97
N MET A 399 2.17 -12.14 1.97
CA MET A 399 1.02 -11.47 1.30
C MET A 399 -0.31 -11.68 2.05
N SER A 400 -1.26 -10.75 1.89
CA SER A 400 -2.62 -10.91 2.43
C SER A 400 -3.32 -12.11 1.80
N GLY A 401 -3.93 -12.95 2.63
CA GLY A 401 -4.52 -14.23 2.23
C GLY A 401 -3.55 -15.41 2.20
N SER A 402 -2.27 -15.22 2.54
CA SER A 402 -1.29 -16.30 2.64
C SER A 402 -1.38 -17.05 3.98
N GLY A 403 -0.72 -18.21 4.05
CA GLY A 403 -0.64 -19.03 5.25
C GLY A 403 0.46 -18.55 6.21
N PHE A 404 0.09 -18.41 7.48
CA PHE A 404 0.98 -18.03 8.58
C PHE A 404 1.09 -19.21 9.55
N ALA A 405 2.32 -19.62 9.85
CA ALA A 405 2.61 -20.68 10.81
C ALA A 405 2.29 -20.23 12.24
N ILE A 406 2.07 -21.19 13.14
CA ILE A 406 1.90 -20.96 14.58
C ILE A 406 3.12 -20.18 15.12
N GLY A 407 2.87 -19.12 15.89
CA GLY A 407 3.87 -18.19 16.38
C GLY A 407 3.68 -16.77 15.84
N THR A 408 4.69 -15.92 16.03
CA THR A 408 4.66 -14.52 15.57
C THR A 408 5.44 -14.37 14.27
N THR A 409 4.80 -13.82 13.24
CA THR A 409 5.40 -13.48 11.95
C THR A 409 5.32 -11.98 11.74
N GLY A 410 6.44 -11.35 11.33
CA GLY A 410 6.45 -9.96 10.90
C GLY A 410 6.05 -9.82 9.43
N VAL A 411 5.16 -8.88 9.14
CA VAL A 411 4.79 -8.49 7.78
C VAL A 411 5.48 -7.16 7.47
N THR A 412 6.20 -7.10 6.35
CA THR A 412 6.80 -5.85 5.85
C THR A 412 6.10 -5.43 4.57
N CYS A 413 5.63 -4.19 4.53
CA CYS A 413 5.03 -3.58 3.35
C CYS A 413 5.94 -2.47 2.81
N ILE A 414 6.00 -2.38 1.48
CA ILE A 414 6.77 -1.38 0.75
C ILE A 414 5.86 -0.75 -0.31
N ALA A 415 5.82 0.59 -0.31
CA ALA A 415 5.17 1.39 -1.35
C ALA A 415 6.23 2.17 -2.13
N THR A 416 6.01 2.36 -3.43
CA THR A 416 6.89 3.13 -4.31
C THR A 416 6.06 4.01 -5.23
N ASP A 417 6.45 5.27 -5.40
CA ASP A 417 5.82 6.22 -6.33
C ASP A 417 6.46 6.13 -7.75
N PRO A 418 5.94 6.86 -8.76
CA PRO A 418 6.55 6.94 -10.10
C PRO A 418 7.93 7.61 -10.16
N SER A 419 8.28 8.41 -9.16
CA SER A 419 9.58 9.09 -9.04
C SER A 419 10.67 8.18 -8.44
N GLY A 420 10.27 7.04 -7.90
CA GLY A 420 11.13 6.04 -7.28
C GLY A 420 11.32 6.20 -5.77
N ASN A 421 10.62 7.13 -5.10
CA ASN A 421 10.73 7.23 -3.65
C ASN A 421 9.99 6.06 -2.99
N GLN A 422 10.53 5.57 -1.87
CA GLN A 422 10.04 4.37 -1.21
C GLN A 422 9.76 4.61 0.27
N ALA A 423 8.64 4.07 0.74
CA ALA A 423 8.34 3.96 2.15
C ALA A 423 8.15 2.51 2.56
N SER A 424 8.46 2.20 3.81
CA SER A 424 8.27 0.88 4.39
C SER A 424 7.63 0.95 5.76
N ALA A 425 6.71 0.03 6.04
CA ALA A 425 6.03 -0.13 7.31
C ALA A 425 5.87 -1.61 7.67
N THR A 426 5.89 -1.92 8.96
CA THR A 426 5.82 -3.30 9.46
C THR A 426 4.77 -3.45 10.55
N PHE A 427 4.15 -4.63 10.62
CA PHE A 427 3.29 -5.05 11.72
C PHE A 427 3.48 -6.55 11.98
N ARG A 428 2.96 -7.05 13.09
CA ARG A 428 3.08 -8.46 13.50
C ARG A 428 1.75 -9.17 13.51
N VAL A 429 1.76 -10.41 13.03
CA VAL A 429 0.65 -11.36 13.13
C VAL A 429 1.08 -12.48 14.06
N THR A 430 0.30 -12.74 15.10
CA THR A 430 0.52 -13.89 15.99
C THR A 430 -0.56 -14.94 15.76
N VAL A 431 -0.16 -16.14 15.35
CA VAL A 431 -1.05 -17.29 15.24
C VAL A 431 -0.91 -18.14 16.49
N LEU A 432 -1.99 -18.30 17.24
CA LEU A 432 -2.04 -19.13 18.45
C LEU A 432 -3.05 -20.25 18.29
N ASP A 433 -2.80 -21.36 18.95
CA ASP A 433 -3.81 -22.40 19.07
C ASP A 433 -4.50 -22.27 20.43
N GLN A 434 -5.79 -21.97 20.38
CA GLN A 434 -6.64 -21.65 21.53
C GLN A 434 -7.88 -22.54 21.61
N GLU A 435 -8.04 -23.48 20.67
CA GLU A 435 -9.22 -24.35 20.62
C GLU A 435 -8.95 -25.61 21.44
N PRO A 436 -9.76 -25.93 22.46
CA PRO A 436 -9.59 -27.18 23.20
C PRO A 436 -10.00 -28.40 22.36
N PRO A 437 -9.41 -29.59 22.63
CA PRO A 437 -9.81 -30.82 21.96
C PRO A 437 -11.31 -31.15 22.13
N ALA A 438 -11.93 -31.72 21.10
CA ALA A 438 -13.27 -32.28 21.18
C ALA A 438 -13.24 -33.76 21.60
N LEU A 439 -13.98 -34.12 22.66
CA LEU A 439 -14.09 -35.49 23.17
C LEU A 439 -15.33 -36.20 22.62
N THR A 440 -15.17 -37.45 22.16
CA THR A 440 -16.27 -38.36 21.83
C THR A 440 -16.30 -39.50 22.86
N MET A 441 -17.42 -39.60 23.57
CA MET A 441 -17.63 -40.52 24.69
C MET A 441 -18.72 -41.55 24.35
N PRO A 442 -18.67 -42.77 24.91
CA PRO A 442 -19.79 -43.70 24.82
C PRO A 442 -20.98 -43.17 25.63
N ALA A 443 -22.19 -43.66 25.30
CA ALA A 443 -23.33 -43.49 26.18
C ALA A 443 -23.12 -44.28 27.49
N ASP A 444 -23.85 -43.90 28.54
CA ASP A 444 -23.91 -44.66 29.78
C ASP A 444 -24.36 -46.11 29.49
N PHE A 445 -23.70 -47.09 30.09
CA PHE A 445 -23.98 -48.50 29.83
C PHE A 445 -23.86 -49.38 31.08
N ALA A 446 -24.40 -50.59 31.00
CA ALA A 446 -24.35 -51.58 32.06
C ALA A 446 -23.66 -52.87 31.61
N VAL A 447 -23.00 -53.55 32.56
CA VAL A 447 -22.34 -54.84 32.37
C VAL A 447 -22.64 -55.77 33.54
N ASN A 448 -22.69 -57.07 33.30
CA ASN A 448 -22.84 -58.05 34.38
C ASN A 448 -21.53 -58.18 35.16
N ALA A 449 -21.60 -58.12 36.49
CA ALA A 449 -20.51 -58.59 37.34
C ALA A 449 -20.12 -60.03 36.97
N THR A 450 -18.84 -60.38 37.09
CA THR A 450 -18.33 -61.74 36.87
C THR A 450 -17.83 -62.39 38.16
N SER A 451 -17.80 -61.63 39.26
CA SER A 451 -17.30 -62.02 40.58
C SER A 451 -17.91 -61.11 41.65
N PRO A 452 -17.74 -61.42 42.95
CA PRO A 452 -18.16 -60.51 44.02
C PRO A 452 -17.42 -59.16 43.98
N SER A 453 -16.23 -59.11 43.38
CA SER A 453 -15.46 -57.88 43.17
C SER A 453 -15.93 -57.02 41.98
N GLY A 454 -16.94 -57.48 41.23
CA GLY A 454 -17.47 -56.79 40.04
C GLY A 454 -17.00 -57.40 38.72
N ALA A 455 -16.68 -56.55 37.74
CA ALA A 455 -16.30 -56.96 36.38
C ALA A 455 -15.14 -56.14 35.83
N VAL A 456 -14.37 -56.75 34.93
CA VAL A 456 -13.42 -56.00 34.08
C VAL A 456 -14.20 -55.36 32.95
N VAL A 457 -14.06 -54.04 32.77
CA VAL A 457 -14.84 -53.27 31.80
C VAL A 457 -13.93 -52.61 30.79
N SER A 458 -14.24 -52.80 29.51
CA SER A 458 -13.59 -52.10 28.40
C SER A 458 -14.57 -51.13 27.74
N TYR A 459 -14.06 -49.96 27.37
CA TYR A 459 -14.78 -48.91 26.66
C TYR A 459 -13.83 -48.22 25.66
N VAL A 460 -14.40 -47.50 24.70
CA VAL A 460 -13.66 -46.73 23.69
C VAL A 460 -14.03 -45.26 23.82
N VAL A 461 -13.02 -44.41 23.85
CA VAL A 461 -13.13 -42.94 23.79
C VAL A 461 -12.18 -42.43 22.73
N SER A 462 -12.50 -41.30 22.12
CA SER A 462 -11.60 -40.61 21.19
C SER A 462 -11.61 -39.11 21.42
N ALA A 463 -10.54 -38.46 20.96
CA ALA A 463 -10.41 -37.01 20.95
C ALA A 463 -9.95 -36.57 19.56
N SER A 464 -10.39 -35.38 19.14
CA SER A 464 -9.95 -34.71 17.91
C SER A 464 -9.70 -33.25 18.18
N ASP A 465 -8.79 -32.66 17.42
CA ASP A 465 -8.38 -31.27 17.56
C ASP A 465 -8.00 -30.70 16.18
N ASN A 466 -8.16 -29.40 15.97
CA ASN A 466 -7.81 -28.69 14.73
C ASN A 466 -6.29 -28.69 14.49
N VAL A 467 -5.47 -28.66 15.54
CA VAL A 467 -4.01 -28.73 15.46
C VAL A 467 -3.54 -30.15 15.79
N ALA A 468 -3.71 -30.60 17.03
CA ALA A 468 -3.31 -31.95 17.44
C ALA A 468 -3.83 -32.29 18.84
N VAL A 469 -4.00 -33.58 19.12
CA VAL A 469 -4.21 -34.07 20.49
C VAL A 469 -2.88 -34.55 21.05
N ALA A 470 -2.42 -33.99 22.16
CA ALA A 470 -1.20 -34.41 22.82
C ALA A 470 -1.42 -35.56 23.80
N SER A 471 -2.55 -35.56 24.52
CA SER A 471 -2.90 -36.64 25.46
C SER A 471 -4.40 -36.84 25.60
N LEU A 472 -4.80 -38.09 25.89
CA LEU A 472 -6.15 -38.49 26.26
C LEU A 472 -6.04 -39.52 27.40
N THR A 473 -6.62 -39.19 28.54
CA THR A 473 -6.58 -40.05 29.74
C THR A 473 -7.97 -40.18 30.34
N CYS A 474 -8.27 -41.34 30.94
CA CYS A 474 -9.53 -41.61 31.61
C CYS A 474 -9.30 -42.31 32.94
N SER A 475 -10.15 -42.03 33.92
CA SER A 475 -10.14 -42.69 35.23
C SER A 475 -11.56 -43.08 35.64
N PRO A 476 -11.82 -44.36 35.96
CA PRO A 476 -10.93 -45.54 35.81
C PRO A 476 -10.60 -45.87 34.34
N THR A 477 -9.42 -46.44 34.04
CA THR A 477 -8.96 -46.75 32.67
C THR A 477 -9.71 -47.92 32.01
N SER A 478 -9.85 -47.92 30.68
CA SER A 478 -10.43 -49.05 29.94
C SER A 478 -9.65 -50.34 30.22
N GLY A 479 -10.36 -51.43 30.47
CA GLY A 479 -9.81 -52.72 30.89
C GLY A 479 -9.53 -52.84 32.40
N SER A 480 -9.84 -51.83 33.22
CA SER A 480 -9.73 -51.95 34.68
C SER A 480 -10.90 -52.73 35.29
N GLY A 481 -10.74 -53.17 36.54
CA GLY A 481 -11.83 -53.70 37.35
C GLY A 481 -12.75 -52.58 37.85
N PHE A 482 -14.06 -52.80 37.70
CA PHE A 482 -15.12 -51.94 38.22
C PHE A 482 -15.89 -52.72 39.28
N ALA A 483 -16.05 -52.12 40.46
CA ALA A 483 -16.87 -52.67 41.52
C ALA A 483 -18.35 -52.68 41.12
N ILE A 484 -19.12 -53.57 41.75
CA ILE A 484 -20.57 -53.62 41.64
C ILE A 484 -21.18 -52.24 41.96
N GLY A 485 -22.14 -51.80 41.15
CA GLY A 485 -22.77 -50.48 41.25
C GLY A 485 -22.36 -49.53 40.11
N THR A 486 -22.72 -48.26 40.24
CA THR A 486 -22.44 -47.25 39.22
C THR A 486 -21.13 -46.51 39.51
N THR A 487 -20.23 -46.53 38.53
CA THR A 487 -18.96 -45.80 38.56
C THR A 487 -18.95 -44.74 37.47
N GLY A 488 -18.62 -43.49 37.81
CA GLY A 488 -18.36 -42.43 36.84
C GLY A 488 -16.96 -42.52 36.28
N VAL A 489 -16.82 -42.55 34.96
CA VAL A 489 -15.55 -42.45 34.26
C VAL A 489 -15.36 -41.00 33.83
N THR A 490 -14.25 -40.38 34.22
CA THR A 490 -13.89 -39.02 33.78
C THR A 490 -12.71 -39.10 32.83
N CYS A 491 -12.85 -38.51 31.64
CA CYS A 491 -11.78 -38.39 30.66
C CYS A 491 -11.35 -36.94 30.47
N MET A 492 -10.06 -36.74 30.20
CA MET A 492 -9.45 -35.47 29.92
C MET A 492 -8.55 -35.59 28.68
N ALA A 493 -8.76 -34.69 27.72
CA ALA A 493 -7.86 -34.49 26.58
C ALA A 493 -7.10 -33.17 26.73
N THR A 494 -5.88 -33.12 26.21
CA THR A 494 -5.04 -31.92 26.19
C THR A 494 -4.30 -31.86 24.86
N ASP A 495 -4.23 -30.69 24.24
CA ASP A 495 -3.45 -30.43 23.02
C ASP A 495 -1.99 -30.02 23.34
N PRO A 496 -1.12 -29.80 22.34
CA PRO A 496 0.25 -29.32 22.55
C PRO A 496 0.34 -27.88 23.09
N SER A 497 -0.70 -27.08 22.92
CA SER A 497 -0.78 -25.66 23.31
C SER A 497 -1.23 -25.48 24.77
N GLY A 498 -1.67 -26.57 25.40
CA GLY A 498 -2.13 -26.63 26.78
C GLY A 498 -3.64 -26.46 26.95
N ASN A 499 -4.44 -26.37 25.87
CA ASN A 499 -5.89 -26.30 25.98
C ASN A 499 -6.45 -27.69 26.38
N GLN A 500 -7.50 -27.69 27.20
CA GLN A 500 -8.03 -28.91 27.82
C GLN A 500 -9.53 -29.05 27.67
N ALA A 501 -9.98 -30.28 27.46
CA ALA A 501 -11.39 -30.65 27.53
C ALA A 501 -11.61 -31.83 28.47
N ARG A 502 -12.78 -31.87 29.12
CA ARG A 502 -13.17 -32.92 30.07
C ARG A 502 -14.60 -33.38 29.80
N ALA A 503 -14.81 -34.68 29.87
CA ALA A 503 -16.14 -35.29 29.73
C ALA A 503 -16.28 -36.52 30.63
N THR A 504 -17.52 -36.92 30.94
CA THR A 504 -17.82 -38.06 31.80
C THR A 504 -18.91 -38.95 31.21
N PHE A 505 -18.86 -40.24 31.54
CA PHE A 505 -19.94 -41.21 31.31
C PHE A 505 -20.01 -42.19 32.49
N ARG A 506 -21.09 -42.97 32.60
CA ARG A 506 -21.33 -43.90 33.70
C ARG A 506 -21.30 -45.35 33.23
N VAL A 507 -20.65 -46.18 34.03
CA VAL A 507 -20.67 -47.64 33.90
C VAL A 507 -21.39 -48.22 35.10
N THR A 508 -22.43 -49.01 34.86
CA THR A 508 -23.15 -49.73 35.92
C THR A 508 -22.82 -51.22 35.88
N VAL A 509 -22.11 -51.71 36.90
CA VAL A 509 -21.85 -53.14 37.06
C VAL A 509 -23.01 -53.76 37.85
N LEU A 510 -23.78 -54.61 37.19
CA LEU A 510 -24.98 -55.23 37.74
C LEU A 510 -24.62 -56.30 38.77
N ASP A 511 -25.23 -56.22 39.94
CA ASP A 511 -25.11 -57.19 41.02
C ASP A 511 -25.88 -58.49 40.72
N ALA A 512 -25.76 -59.48 41.62
CA ALA A 512 -26.48 -60.74 41.46
C ALA A 512 -28.01 -60.57 41.43
N PRO A 513 -28.65 -59.76 42.29
CA PRO A 513 -30.08 -59.45 42.16
C PRO A 513 -30.51 -58.90 40.80
N ALA A 514 -29.81 -57.90 40.26
CA ALA A 514 -30.13 -57.32 38.95
C ALA A 514 -29.94 -58.34 37.82
N GLN A 515 -28.90 -59.16 37.89
CA GLN A 515 -28.69 -60.24 36.92
C GLN A 515 -29.76 -61.34 37.02
N LEU A 516 -30.23 -61.68 38.23
CA LEU A 516 -31.33 -62.61 38.46
C LEU A 516 -32.65 -62.10 37.88
N ALA A 517 -32.92 -60.79 38.01
CA ALA A 517 -34.08 -60.15 37.40
C ALA A 517 -34.02 -60.23 35.86
N ASN A 518 -32.86 -59.95 35.26
CA ASN A 518 -32.64 -60.09 33.81
C ASN A 518 -32.81 -61.55 33.35
N LEU A 519 -32.37 -62.52 34.17
CA LEU A 519 -32.54 -63.94 33.87
C LEU A 519 -34.01 -64.39 33.97
N ASP A 520 -34.81 -63.84 34.90
CA ASP A 520 -36.25 -64.10 34.97
C ASP A 520 -37.00 -63.56 33.75
N GLU A 521 -36.63 -62.37 33.28
CA GLU A 521 -37.15 -61.80 32.03
C GLU A 521 -36.78 -62.70 30.84
N THR A 522 -35.52 -63.15 30.77
CA THR A 522 -35.05 -64.09 29.75
C THR A 522 -35.91 -65.35 29.75
N VAL A 523 -36.13 -66.00 30.90
CA VAL A 523 -37.02 -67.18 31.00
C VAL A 523 -38.45 -66.87 30.54
N GLY A 524 -38.95 -65.65 30.79
CA GLY A 524 -40.25 -65.19 30.29
C GLY A 524 -40.33 -65.07 28.77
N GLY A 525 -39.22 -64.70 28.12
CA GLY A 525 -39.13 -64.51 26.66
C GLY A 525 -38.91 -65.79 25.85
N LEU A 526 -38.47 -66.89 26.47
CA LEU A 526 -38.12 -68.14 25.78
C LEU A 526 -39.33 -68.97 25.29
N GLY A 527 -40.56 -68.61 25.64
CA GLY A 527 -41.75 -69.33 25.18
C GLY A 527 -41.85 -70.79 25.69
N LEU A 528 -41.23 -71.11 26.83
CA LEU A 528 -41.20 -72.45 27.39
C LEU A 528 -42.60 -72.96 27.80
N PRO A 529 -42.83 -74.30 27.83
CA PRO A 529 -44.08 -74.88 28.32
C PRO A 529 -44.43 -74.37 29.73
N ARG A 530 -45.69 -73.99 29.96
CA ARG A 530 -46.14 -73.31 31.19
C ARG A 530 -45.61 -73.95 32.48
N GLY A 531 -45.69 -75.28 32.61
CA GLY A 531 -45.22 -75.97 33.81
C GLY A 531 -43.72 -75.79 34.07
N ILE A 532 -42.89 -75.86 33.03
CA ILE A 532 -41.44 -75.67 33.12
C ILE A 532 -41.12 -74.20 33.39
N ALA A 533 -41.72 -73.27 32.65
CA ALA A 533 -41.54 -71.84 32.86
C ALA A 533 -41.88 -71.42 34.31
N THR A 534 -43.03 -71.87 34.84
CA THR A 534 -43.42 -71.60 36.23
C THR A 534 -42.43 -72.18 37.24
N SER A 535 -41.95 -73.41 37.01
CA SER A 535 -40.99 -74.07 37.89
C SER A 535 -39.63 -73.35 37.94
N LEU A 536 -39.11 -72.92 36.78
CA LEU A 536 -37.85 -72.17 36.67
C LEU A 536 -37.98 -70.77 37.27
N LYS A 537 -39.06 -70.04 36.96
CA LYS A 537 -39.33 -68.71 37.54
C LYS A 537 -39.49 -68.78 39.06
N ALA A 538 -40.12 -69.83 39.59
CA ALA A 538 -40.23 -70.01 41.04
C ALA A 538 -38.85 -70.14 41.71
N LYS A 539 -37.90 -70.82 41.05
CA LYS A 539 -36.51 -70.95 41.55
C LYS A 539 -35.72 -69.64 41.42
N LEU A 540 -35.87 -68.91 40.30
CA LEU A 540 -35.26 -67.58 40.13
C LEU A 540 -35.79 -66.58 41.16
N ASN A 541 -37.11 -66.53 41.38
CA ASN A 541 -37.71 -65.64 42.37
C ASN A 541 -37.29 -65.99 43.80
N ALA A 542 -37.17 -67.27 44.13
CA ALA A 542 -36.64 -67.69 45.43
C ALA A 542 -35.16 -67.32 45.60
N ALA A 543 -34.35 -67.49 44.55
CA ALA A 543 -32.95 -67.07 44.54
C ALA A 543 -32.81 -65.55 44.67
N LEU A 544 -33.63 -64.78 43.96
CA LEU A 544 -33.67 -63.32 44.00
C LEU A 544 -34.10 -62.80 45.38
N ALA A 545 -35.15 -63.37 45.97
CA ALA A 545 -35.59 -63.02 47.31
C ALA A 545 -34.50 -63.27 48.36
N ALA A 546 -33.80 -64.41 48.27
CA ALA A 546 -32.66 -64.73 49.12
C ALA A 546 -31.47 -63.78 48.90
N ALA A 547 -31.11 -63.50 47.65
CA ALA A 547 -30.03 -62.58 47.31
C ALA A 547 -30.29 -61.14 47.81
N ASN A 548 -31.53 -60.65 47.70
CA ASN A 548 -31.94 -59.33 48.18
C ASN A 548 -31.81 -59.13 49.69
N VAL A 549 -31.87 -60.22 50.48
CA VAL A 549 -31.68 -60.17 51.94
C VAL A 549 -30.28 -60.62 52.37
N GLY A 550 -29.38 -60.86 51.42
CA GLY A 550 -28.00 -61.30 51.69
C GLY A 550 -27.86 -62.79 52.08
N ASP A 551 -28.89 -63.61 51.90
CA ASP A 551 -28.83 -65.06 52.13
C ASP A 551 -28.21 -65.79 50.92
N VAL A 552 -26.88 -65.69 50.83
CA VAL A 552 -26.07 -66.27 49.75
C VAL A 552 -26.25 -67.79 49.67
N ALA A 553 -26.28 -68.51 50.80
CA ALA A 553 -26.38 -69.96 50.82
C ALA A 553 -27.68 -70.46 50.19
N THR A 554 -28.81 -69.82 50.55
CA THR A 554 -30.11 -70.13 49.94
C THR A 554 -30.14 -69.73 48.47
N ALA A 555 -29.61 -68.56 48.10
CA ALA A 555 -29.55 -68.12 46.70
C ALA A 555 -28.76 -69.08 45.81
N CYS A 556 -27.56 -69.50 46.26
CA CYS A 556 -26.73 -70.50 45.58
C CYS A 556 -27.45 -71.84 45.40
N THR A 557 -28.13 -72.31 46.46
CA THR A 557 -28.89 -73.57 46.42
C THR A 557 -30.03 -73.50 45.39
N LYS A 558 -30.77 -72.39 45.36
CA LYS A 558 -31.88 -72.22 44.41
C LYS A 558 -31.42 -72.05 42.96
N LEU A 559 -30.27 -71.41 42.73
CA LEU A 559 -29.64 -71.40 41.41
C LEU A 559 -29.14 -72.79 40.99
N GLN A 560 -28.60 -73.59 41.91
CA GLN A 560 -28.20 -74.97 41.63
C GLN A 560 -29.41 -75.87 41.32
N ASP A 561 -30.53 -75.70 42.03
CA ASP A 561 -31.81 -76.36 41.73
C ASP A 561 -32.28 -76.03 40.31
N LEU A 562 -32.17 -74.75 39.90
CA LEU A 562 -32.52 -74.30 38.57
C LEU A 562 -31.63 -74.93 37.50
N ILE A 563 -30.31 -74.91 37.70
CA ILE A 563 -29.34 -75.53 36.78
C ILE A 563 -29.65 -77.03 36.60
N ASN A 564 -29.94 -77.75 37.68
CA ASN A 564 -30.23 -79.18 37.64
C ASN A 564 -31.51 -79.47 36.84
N GLU A 565 -32.58 -78.71 37.06
CA GLU A 565 -33.82 -78.84 36.30
C GLU A 565 -33.61 -78.50 34.82
N THR A 566 -32.93 -77.39 34.53
CA THR A 566 -32.65 -76.97 33.15
C THR A 566 -31.85 -78.05 32.40
N ARG A 567 -30.83 -78.64 33.02
CA ARG A 567 -30.06 -79.77 32.43
C ARG A 567 -30.94 -81.01 32.23
N ALA A 568 -31.82 -81.34 33.16
CA ALA A 568 -32.70 -82.51 33.06
C ALA A 568 -33.74 -82.40 31.93
N GLN A 569 -34.16 -81.17 31.60
CA GLN A 569 -35.15 -80.84 30.58
C GLN A 569 -34.55 -80.45 29.22
N ALA A 570 -33.23 -80.30 29.14
CA ALA A 570 -32.50 -79.98 27.91
C ALA A 570 -32.77 -81.00 26.81
N GLY A 571 -33.17 -80.53 25.63
CA GLY A 571 -33.53 -81.36 24.47
C GLY A 571 -34.85 -82.12 24.60
N LYS A 572 -35.58 -81.95 25.71
CA LYS A 572 -36.92 -82.51 25.92
C LYS A 572 -37.97 -81.41 25.87
N MET A 573 -37.94 -80.54 26.87
CA MET A 573 -38.92 -79.47 27.09
C MET A 573 -38.29 -78.07 27.02
N ILE A 574 -36.95 -77.99 27.04
CA ILE A 574 -36.17 -76.78 26.83
C ILE A 574 -35.22 -77.05 25.64
N PRO A 575 -35.21 -76.21 24.59
CA PRO A 575 -34.24 -76.32 23.51
C PRO A 575 -32.80 -76.34 24.04
N MET A 576 -31.92 -77.09 23.39
CA MET A 576 -30.53 -77.24 23.85
C MET A 576 -29.77 -75.91 23.94
N THR A 577 -30.02 -74.99 23.01
CA THR A 577 -29.46 -73.63 22.99
C THR A 577 -29.89 -72.82 24.21
N ASP A 578 -31.18 -72.89 24.55
CA ASP A 578 -31.76 -72.12 25.64
C ASP A 578 -31.35 -72.71 26.99
N ALA A 579 -31.28 -74.04 27.09
CA ALA A 579 -30.76 -74.72 28.26
C ALA A 579 -29.29 -74.36 28.52
N ALA A 580 -28.46 -74.31 27.48
CA ALA A 580 -27.07 -73.89 27.58
C ALA A 580 -26.93 -72.44 28.03
N LEU A 581 -27.75 -71.53 27.48
CA LEU A 581 -27.81 -70.13 27.88
C LEU A 581 -28.18 -69.98 29.36
N LEU A 582 -29.30 -70.57 29.79
CA LEU A 582 -29.81 -70.48 31.15
C LEU A 582 -28.84 -71.06 32.18
N VAL A 583 -28.21 -72.20 31.87
CA VAL A 583 -27.18 -72.78 32.75
C VAL A 583 -25.97 -71.86 32.83
N THR A 584 -25.50 -71.31 31.70
CA THR A 584 -24.34 -70.43 31.67
C THR A 584 -24.57 -69.17 32.50
N GLU A 585 -25.71 -68.49 32.32
CA GLU A 585 -26.02 -67.28 33.08
C GLU A 585 -26.27 -67.59 34.57
N ALA A 586 -26.92 -68.70 34.90
CA ALA A 586 -27.09 -69.12 36.30
C ALA A 586 -25.74 -69.41 36.99
N GLU A 587 -24.81 -70.08 36.31
CA GLU A 587 -23.45 -70.33 36.85
C GLU A 587 -22.65 -69.02 36.99
N ARG A 588 -22.81 -68.05 36.09
CA ARG A 588 -22.20 -66.71 36.23
C ARG A 588 -22.73 -65.95 37.45
N ILE A 589 -24.04 -65.95 37.64
CA ILE A 589 -24.67 -65.31 38.81
C ILE A 589 -24.21 -65.98 40.11
N ARG A 590 -24.08 -67.30 40.11
CA ARG A 590 -23.50 -68.05 41.24
C ARG A 590 -22.07 -67.60 41.56
N ALA A 591 -21.22 -67.43 40.55
CA ALA A 591 -19.87 -66.91 40.75
C ALA A 591 -19.88 -65.49 41.34
N VAL A 592 -20.83 -64.63 40.95
CA VAL A 592 -21.00 -63.28 41.53
C VAL A 592 -21.43 -63.32 43.00
N LEU A 593 -22.24 -64.31 43.38
CA LEU A 593 -22.65 -64.56 44.76
C LEU A 593 -21.53 -65.17 45.62
N GLY A 594 -20.46 -65.67 45.01
CA GLY A 594 -19.39 -66.40 45.71
C GLY A 594 -19.78 -67.84 46.07
N CYS A 595 -20.72 -68.41 45.32
CA CYS A 595 -20.83 -69.87 45.20
C CYS A 595 -19.64 -70.41 44.36
#